data_AF-A0A7K5R8Z7-F1
#
_entry.id   AF-A0A7K5R8Z7-F1
#
_cell.length_a   1.000
_cell.length_b   1.000
_cell.length_c   1.000
_cell.angle_alpha   90.00
_cell.angle_beta   90.00
_cell.angle_gamma   90.00
#
_symmetry.space_group_name_H-M   'P 1'
#
loop_
_entity.id
_entity.type
_entity.pdbx_description
1 polymer ?
#
loop_
_entity_poly.entity_id
_entity_poly.type
_entity_poly.pdbx_seq_one_letter_code
_entity_poly.pdbx_strand_id
1 'polypeptide(L)'
;AVWCPLSPTNAQTTQLPVESPWRLAVLWDRVTLTCQGSGTAGATTWYRDRKLWRQEGCDRFTVTESGTYTCDRPGSGISPPVRVLNDQLVLQVPARALLEGNMVTLHCWG
;
A
#
# COMPACT_ATOMS: atom_id res chain seq x y z
N ALA A 1 -12.16 -19.73 6.24
CA ALA A 1 -11.20 -19.02 7.12
C ALA A 1 -10.12 -18.42 6.24
N VAL A 2 -9.91 -17.10 6.31
CA VAL A 2 -8.84 -16.44 5.55
C VAL A 2 -7.55 -16.58 6.37
N TRP A 3 -6.56 -17.28 5.84
CA TRP A 3 -5.23 -17.39 6.45
C TRP A 3 -4.37 -16.20 6.02
N CYS A 4 -3.82 -15.46 6.99
CA CYS A 4 -2.92 -14.34 6.76
C CYS A 4 -1.48 -14.77 7.06
N PRO A 5 -0.56 -14.75 6.07
CA PRO A 5 0.85 -15.04 6.30
C PRO A 5 1.56 -13.87 7.02
N LEU A 6 2.44 -14.20 7.96
CA LEU A 6 3.27 -13.25 8.70
C LEU A 6 4.34 -12.63 7.79
N SER A 7 4.57 -11.32 7.91
CA SER A 7 5.66 -10.61 7.21
C SER A 7 6.89 -10.46 8.12
N PRO A 8 8.12 -10.43 7.59
CA PRO A 8 9.33 -10.27 8.38
C PRO A 8 9.45 -8.86 8.98
N THR A 9 9.88 -8.81 10.23
CA THR A 9 10.12 -7.57 10.99
C THR A 9 11.41 -6.91 10.53
N ASN A 10 11.33 -5.73 9.90
CA ASN A 10 12.50 -4.86 9.71
C ASN A 10 12.30 -3.56 10.50
N ALA A 11 13.36 -3.07 11.14
CA ALA A 11 13.34 -1.86 11.94
C ALA A 11 13.29 -0.61 11.04
N GLN A 12 12.11 -0.29 10.52
CA GLN A 12 11.85 0.89 9.68
C GLN A 12 10.46 1.48 9.98
N THR A 13 10.28 2.78 9.68
CA THR A 13 9.01 3.55 9.70
C THR A 13 7.86 2.75 9.09
N THR A 14 6.61 3.01 9.51
CA THR A 14 5.47 2.32 8.88
C THR A 14 5.42 2.65 7.39
N GLN A 15 5.60 1.63 6.58
CA GLN A 15 5.48 1.70 5.13
C GLN A 15 4.26 0.90 4.73
N LEU A 16 3.56 1.38 3.70
CA LEU A 16 2.50 0.62 3.06
C LEU A 16 2.96 0.21 1.66
N PRO A 17 3.89 -0.75 1.51
CA PRO A 17 4.20 -1.27 0.20
C PRO A 17 2.94 -1.89 -0.43
N VAL A 18 2.53 -1.31 -1.53
CA VAL A 18 1.79 -2.05 -2.54
C VAL A 18 2.77 -3.04 -3.18
N GLU A 19 2.30 -4.23 -3.52
CA GLU A 19 3.06 -5.21 -4.29
C GLU A 19 3.19 -4.75 -5.76
N SER A 20 3.76 -3.56 -5.97
CA SER A 20 3.85 -2.87 -7.25
C SER A 20 4.99 -1.84 -7.23
N PRO A 21 5.84 -1.77 -8.28
CA PRO A 21 6.94 -0.80 -8.38
C PRO A 21 6.49 0.64 -8.71
N TRP A 22 5.17 0.87 -8.83
CA TRP A 22 4.56 2.13 -9.29
C TRP A 22 4.08 3.00 -8.13
N ARG A 23 4.08 4.35 -8.29
CA ARG A 23 3.56 5.28 -7.26
C ARG A 23 2.11 5.03 -6.87
N LEU A 24 1.32 4.58 -7.84
CA LEU A 24 -0.13 4.42 -7.73
C LEU A 24 -0.46 2.97 -8.08
N ALA A 25 -1.39 2.39 -7.33
CA ALA A 25 -1.93 1.09 -7.67
C ALA A 25 -3.11 1.27 -8.63
N VAL A 26 -3.17 0.45 -9.68
CA VAL A 26 -4.34 0.39 -10.57
C VAL A 26 -5.16 -0.84 -10.17
N LEU A 27 -6.44 -0.63 -9.95
CA LEU A 27 -7.40 -1.64 -9.55
C LEU A 27 -7.91 -2.39 -10.79
N TRP A 28 -7.40 -3.60 -11.02
CA TRP A 28 -7.85 -4.47 -12.13
C TRP A 28 -8.88 -5.50 -11.68
N ASP A 29 -8.48 -6.34 -10.73
CA ASP A 29 -9.34 -7.31 -10.02
C ASP A 29 -9.20 -7.06 -8.52
N ARG A 30 -7.95 -6.99 -8.05
CA ARG A 30 -7.60 -6.71 -6.67
C ARG A 30 -6.19 -6.15 -6.54
N VAL A 31 -5.95 -5.35 -5.52
CA VAL A 31 -4.62 -4.87 -5.15
C VAL A 31 -4.29 -5.38 -3.75
N THR A 32 -3.10 -5.92 -3.55
CA THR A 32 -2.64 -6.32 -2.22
C THR A 32 -1.80 -5.20 -1.60
N LEU A 33 -2.32 -4.65 -0.51
CA LEU A 33 -1.63 -3.69 0.34
C LEU A 33 -1.00 -4.45 1.50
N THR A 34 0.28 -4.20 1.75
CA THR A 34 1.00 -4.75 2.90
C THR A 34 1.44 -3.61 3.78
N CYS A 35 1.12 -3.65 5.05
CA CYS A 35 1.71 -2.77 6.03
C CYS A 35 3.02 -3.40 6.53
N GLN A 36 4.11 -2.64 6.52
CA GLN A 36 5.41 -2.99 7.06
C GLN A 36 5.81 -1.93 8.09
N GLY A 37 6.48 -2.32 9.17
CA GLY A 37 6.80 -1.40 10.27
C GLY A 37 7.12 -2.14 11.55
N SER A 38 7.65 -1.41 12.52
CA SER A 38 7.92 -1.93 13.87
C SER A 38 6.62 -2.06 14.67
N GLY A 39 6.52 -3.08 15.52
CA GLY A 39 5.32 -3.33 16.33
C GLY A 39 4.90 -4.81 16.36
N THR A 40 3.81 -5.08 17.05
CA THR A 40 3.20 -6.42 17.08
C THR A 40 2.56 -6.73 15.74
N ALA A 41 3.00 -7.81 15.09
CA ALA A 41 2.37 -8.31 13.86
C ALA A 41 0.87 -8.56 14.09
N GLY A 42 0.04 -8.16 13.12
CA GLY A 42 -1.41 -8.25 13.24
C GLY A 42 -2.06 -7.12 14.03
N ALA A 43 -1.35 -6.31 14.81
CA ALA A 43 -1.92 -5.13 15.47
C ALA A 43 -1.98 -3.90 14.54
N THR A 44 -2.43 -4.09 13.30
CA THR A 44 -2.47 -3.04 12.28
C THR A 44 -3.88 -2.46 12.14
N THR A 45 -4.01 -1.14 12.25
CA THR A 45 -5.25 -0.41 11.97
C THR A 45 -5.20 0.17 10.56
N TRP A 46 -6.27 0.02 9.79
CA TRP A 46 -6.32 0.45 8.40
C TRP A 46 -7.36 1.52 8.19
N TYR A 47 -6.98 2.55 7.43
CA TYR A 47 -7.85 3.66 7.07
C TYR A 47 -8.00 3.76 5.57
N ARG A 48 -9.20 4.10 5.13
CA ARG A 48 -9.53 4.46 3.75
C ARG A 48 -10.14 5.85 3.74
N ASP A 49 -9.56 6.73 2.94
CA ASP A 49 -9.97 8.13 2.81
C ASP A 49 -10.08 8.81 4.20
N ARG A 50 -9.09 8.53 5.06
CA ARG A 50 -8.96 8.99 6.45
C ARG A 50 -10.03 8.47 7.42
N LYS A 51 -10.91 7.57 6.98
CA LYS A 51 -11.89 6.89 7.83
C LYS A 51 -11.39 5.51 8.23
N LEU A 52 -11.69 5.10 9.45
CA LEU A 52 -11.40 3.74 9.91
C LEU A 52 -12.11 2.75 8.98
N TRP A 53 -11.34 1.86 8.36
CA TRP A 53 -11.86 0.88 7.42
C TRP A 53 -11.81 -0.53 8.02
N ARG A 54 -10.68 -0.89 8.64
CA ARG A 54 -10.51 -2.20 9.32
C ARG A 54 -9.64 -2.03 10.54
N GLN A 55 -9.98 -2.73 11.62
CA GLN A 55 -9.22 -2.76 12.86
C GLN A 55 -8.69 -4.17 13.09
N GLU A 56 -7.40 -4.27 13.38
CA GLU A 56 -6.65 -5.42 13.93
C GLU A 56 -6.85 -6.80 13.27
N GLY A 57 -5.74 -7.42 12.90
CA GLY A 57 -5.63 -8.86 12.64
C GLY A 57 -4.73 -9.22 11.46
N CYS A 58 -4.72 -8.42 10.40
CA CYS A 58 -3.89 -8.70 9.22
C CYS A 58 -3.04 -7.50 8.79
N ASP A 59 -1.77 -7.82 8.56
CA ASP A 59 -0.74 -6.93 8.02
C ASP A 59 -0.82 -6.80 6.50
N ARG A 60 -1.64 -7.63 5.86
CA ARG A 60 -1.88 -7.66 4.43
C ARG A 60 -3.39 -7.63 4.18
N PHE A 61 -3.82 -6.74 3.29
CA PHE A 61 -5.19 -6.71 2.81
C PHE A 61 -5.26 -6.61 1.31
N THR A 62 -6.16 -7.41 0.76
CA THR A 62 -6.57 -7.34 -0.64
C THR A 62 -7.73 -6.36 -0.74
N VAL A 63 -7.55 -5.28 -1.49
CA VAL A 63 -8.56 -4.24 -1.73
C VAL A 63 -9.11 -4.36 -3.14
N THR A 64 -10.42 -4.18 -3.26
CA THR A 64 -11.19 -4.24 -4.51
C THR A 64 -11.86 -2.90 -4.82
N GLU A 65 -11.48 -1.84 -4.13
CA GLU A 65 -12.08 -0.53 -4.29
C GLU A 65 -11.01 0.56 -4.39
N SER A 66 -11.28 1.58 -5.19
CA SER A 66 -10.43 2.77 -5.29
C SER A 66 -10.52 3.61 -4.01
N GLY A 67 -9.49 4.41 -3.77
CA GLY A 67 -9.41 5.28 -2.60
C GLY A 67 -7.97 5.49 -2.15
N THR A 68 -7.82 6.27 -1.08
CA THR A 68 -6.53 6.52 -0.44
C THR A 68 -6.42 5.68 0.81
N TYR A 69 -5.46 4.76 0.84
CA TYR A 69 -5.25 3.83 1.93
C TYR A 69 -4.03 4.23 2.76
N THR A 70 -4.18 4.07 4.08
CA THR A 70 -3.09 4.21 5.06
C THR A 70 -3.22 3.10 6.09
N CYS A 71 -2.10 2.74 6.71
CA CYS A 71 -2.08 1.81 7.82
C CYS A 71 -1.36 2.45 9.02
N ASP A 72 -1.77 2.09 10.22
CA ASP A 72 -1.19 2.53 11.47
C ASP A 72 -0.77 1.33 12.28
N ARG A 73 0.45 1.41 12.82
CA ARG A 73 1.03 0.37 13.65
C ARG A 73 1.52 0.89 14.99
N PRO A 74 1.25 0.17 16.09
CA PRO A 74 1.82 0.49 17.37
C PRO A 74 3.34 0.37 17.29
N GLY A 75 4.04 1.48 17.54
CA GLY A 75 5.50 1.56 17.53
C GLY A 75 6.13 2.16 16.28
N SER A 76 5.40 2.28 15.17
CA SER A 76 5.89 2.92 13.94
C SER A 76 4.96 4.00 13.35
N GLY A 77 3.72 4.10 13.84
CA GLY A 77 2.77 5.17 13.53
C GLY A 77 2.05 4.98 12.19
N ILE A 78 1.48 6.06 11.66
CA ILE A 78 0.73 6.08 10.40
C ILE A 78 1.68 6.07 9.20
N SER A 79 1.42 5.22 8.21
CA SER A 79 2.17 5.13 6.97
C SER A 79 1.84 6.26 5.99
N PRO A 80 2.75 6.56 5.04
CA PRO A 80 2.43 7.42 3.90
C PRO A 80 1.24 6.87 3.09
N PRO A 81 0.38 7.75 2.56
CA PRO A 81 -0.81 7.33 1.83
C PRO A 81 -0.50 6.69 0.49
N VAL A 82 -1.21 5.61 0.17
CA VAL A 82 -1.20 4.96 -1.14
C VAL A 82 -2.54 5.17 -1.82
N ARG A 83 -2.53 5.69 -3.05
CA ARG A 83 -3.74 5.86 -3.84
C ARG A 83 -3.93 4.65 -4.76
N VAL A 84 -5.14 4.10 -4.71
CA VAL A 84 -5.64 3.05 -5.59
C VAL A 84 -6.65 3.68 -6.54
N LEU A 85 -6.39 3.60 -7.84
CA LEU A 85 -7.23 4.16 -8.89
C LEU A 85 -7.99 3.06 -9.63
N ASN A 86 -9.21 3.37 -10.08
CA ASN A 86 -10.05 2.50 -10.90
C ASN A 86 -10.62 3.30 -12.08
N ASP A 87 -9.77 4.10 -12.71
CA ASP A 87 -10.14 4.95 -13.84
C ASP A 87 -9.90 4.20 -15.15
N GLN A 88 -10.64 4.57 -16.20
CA GLN A 88 -10.52 3.94 -17.51
C GLN A 88 -9.12 4.09 -18.11
N LEU A 89 -8.40 5.17 -17.80
CA LEU A 89 -7.02 5.39 -18.27
C LEU A 89 -6.15 5.83 -17.10
N VAL A 90 -5.08 5.08 -16.81
CA VAL A 90 -4.12 5.41 -15.76
C VAL A 90 -2.69 5.35 -16.26
N LEU A 91 -1.95 6.45 -16.09
CA LEU A 91 -0.51 6.49 -16.32
C LEU A 91 0.24 6.18 -15.02
N GLN A 92 0.89 5.03 -14.95
CA GLN A 92 1.76 4.65 -13.86
C GLN A 92 3.18 5.19 -14.05
N VAL A 93 3.71 5.77 -12.98
CA VAL A 93 5.06 6.33 -12.88
C VAL A 93 5.86 5.64 -11.78
N PRO A 94 7.20 5.53 -11.90
CA PRO A 94 8.03 4.90 -10.88
C PRO A 94 7.90 5.58 -9.50
N ALA A 95 7.87 4.79 -8.42
CA ALA A 95 7.77 5.27 -7.04
C ALA A 95 8.96 6.12 -6.56
N ARG A 96 10.14 5.86 -7.11
CA ARG A 96 11.40 6.50 -6.73
C ARG A 96 11.55 7.90 -7.35
N ALA A 97 12.27 8.77 -6.64
CA ALA A 97 12.76 10.00 -7.21
C ALA A 97 13.64 9.70 -8.44
N LEU A 98 13.50 10.51 -9.47
CA LEU A 98 14.26 10.40 -10.71
C LEU A 98 15.27 11.56 -10.75
N LEU A 99 16.48 11.26 -11.21
CA LEU A 99 17.54 12.25 -11.45
C LEU A 99 17.70 12.43 -12.95
N GLU A 100 18.35 13.53 -13.34
CA GLU A 100 18.71 13.78 -14.73
C GLU A 100 19.61 12.67 -15.27
N GLY A 101 19.33 12.22 -16.50
CA GLY A 101 20.02 11.08 -17.12
C GLY A 101 19.43 9.70 -16.79
N ASN A 102 18.47 9.61 -15.87
CA ASN A 102 17.81 8.33 -15.58
C ASN A 102 16.90 7.88 -16.74
N MET A 103 16.96 6.60 -17.09
CA MET A 103 15.95 5.98 -17.95
C MET A 103 14.64 5.82 -17.18
N VAL A 104 13.55 6.30 -17.78
CA VAL A 104 12.21 6.26 -17.20
C VAL A 104 11.31 5.39 -18.04
N THR A 105 10.73 4.36 -17.41
CA THR A 105 9.67 3.56 -18.01
C THR A 105 8.33 4.01 -17.46
N LEU A 106 7.40 4.33 -18.36
CA LEU A 106 6.02 4.67 -18.05
C LEU A 106 5.12 3.52 -18.47
N HIS A 107 4.07 3.26 -17.70
CA HIS A 107 3.07 2.26 -18.08
C HIS A 107 1.72 2.94 -18.21
N CYS A 108 1.17 2.90 -19.41
CA CYS A 108 -0.18 3.35 -19.68
C CYS A 108 -1.11 2.15 -19.60
N TRP A 109 -2.20 2.33 -18.87
CA TRP A 109 -3.22 1.32 -18.66
C TRP A 109 -4.55 1.90 -19.11
N GLY A 110 -5.29 1.17 -19.96
CA GLY A 110 -6.48 1.61 -20.66
C GLY A 110 -7.41 0.47 -21.05
#